data_AF-A0A926H5M6-F1
#
_entry.id   AF-A0A926H5M6-F1
#
_cell.length_a   1.000
_cell.length_b   1.000
_cell.length_c   1.000
_cell.angle_alpha   90.00
_cell.angle_beta   90.00
_cell.angle_gamma   90.00
#
_symmetry.space_group_name_H-M   'P 1'
#
loop_
_entity.id
_entity.type
_entity.pdbx_description
1 polymer ?
#
loop_
_entity_poly.entity_id
_entity_poly.type
_entity_poly.pdbx_seq_one_letter_code
_entity_poly.pdbx_strand_id
1 'polypeptide(L)'
;MLRNYFKIAWRNLWRNRLYTTLNVVGLAIGLSACWIIYRLVSYEFAFDQHHANRDHIYRVVTRFNRDGQQSGFAGVPLPMVAAVQSQVPGIERVVPLREQWTNYVDVPQPTGKPVRFREVDHVVATSNDYFGLIHYKWLAGDVNQALARPGQVVLAQSRVERYFPGLTPRQVLGKTLTYFDTLTVRVAGVVADPNQPSSFGGREFLSLSTLPDHAMAGDWDNVNSADQLFVWLTAKTDAKQVAKRINDIAALHSESVRPKNGIRERKHPLQPLNDIHFGADIADSSRRASKGILYGLMGLAEFILLLAG
;
A
#
# COMPACT_ATOMS: atom_id res chain seq x y z
N MET A 1 35.21 9.45 -44.82
CA MET A 1 36.09 10.14 -43.83
C MET A 1 35.92 9.58 -42.41
N LEU A 2 34.69 9.43 -41.88
CA LEU A 2 34.42 8.83 -40.56
C LEU A 2 35.09 7.45 -40.33
N ARG A 3 35.11 6.57 -41.33
CA ARG A 3 35.82 5.27 -41.26
C ARG A 3 37.31 5.40 -40.97
N ASN A 4 37.96 6.45 -41.46
CA ASN A 4 39.39 6.64 -41.25
C ASN A 4 39.67 7.15 -39.82
N TYR A 5 38.83 8.07 -39.32
CA TYR A 5 38.90 8.54 -37.93
C TYR A 5 38.66 7.42 -36.91
N PHE A 6 37.64 6.56 -37.12
CA PHE A 6 37.41 5.38 -36.28
C PHE A 6 38.59 4.41 -36.29
N LYS A 7 39.18 4.15 -37.47
CA LYS A 7 40.34 3.26 -37.61
C LYS A 7 41.58 3.79 -36.88
N ILE A 8 41.81 5.10 -36.93
CA ILE A 8 42.93 5.77 -36.24
C ILE A 8 42.69 5.76 -34.73
N ALA A 9 41.49 6.11 -34.26
CA ALA A 9 41.13 6.06 -32.84
C ALA A 9 41.29 4.65 -32.25
N TRP A 10 40.79 3.62 -32.95
CA TRP A 10 40.94 2.22 -32.53
C TRP A 10 42.40 1.79 -32.41
N ARG A 11 43.26 2.13 -33.39
CA ARG A 11 44.71 1.84 -33.32
C ARG A 11 45.37 2.53 -32.13
N ASN A 12 44.95 3.75 -31.79
CA ASN A 12 45.53 4.51 -30.69
C ASN A 12 45.10 3.93 -29.32
N LEU A 13 43.82 3.55 -29.18
CA LEU A 13 43.29 2.85 -28.01
C LEU A 13 44.02 1.52 -27.77
N TRP A 14 44.27 0.76 -28.85
CA TRP A 14 44.97 -0.52 -28.76
C TRP A 14 46.49 -0.41 -28.56
N ARG A 15 47.08 0.76 -28.81
CA ARG A 15 48.48 1.06 -28.49
C ARG A 15 48.64 1.44 -27.01
N ASN A 16 47.68 2.18 -26.46
CA ASN A 16 47.68 2.64 -25.06
C ASN A 16 46.73 1.80 -24.19
N ARG A 17 46.90 0.47 -24.20
CA ARG A 17 45.92 -0.47 -23.63
C ARG A 17 45.67 -0.27 -22.14
N LEU A 18 46.71 -0.07 -21.33
CA LEU A 18 46.57 0.10 -19.88
C LEU A 18 45.80 1.37 -19.53
N TYR A 19 46.20 2.52 -20.11
CA TYR A 19 45.52 3.80 -19.91
C TYR A 19 44.06 3.76 -20.40
N THR A 20 43.83 3.20 -21.59
CA THR A 20 42.48 3.03 -22.13
C THR A 20 41.62 2.14 -21.23
N THR A 21 42.17 1.03 -20.73
CA THR A 21 41.44 0.10 -19.86
C THR A 21 41.06 0.77 -18.55
N LEU A 22 41.97 1.51 -17.90
CA LEU A 22 41.69 2.21 -16.66
C LEU A 22 40.57 3.26 -16.83
N ASN A 23 40.61 4.05 -17.90
CA ASN A 23 39.58 5.05 -18.18
C ASN A 23 38.22 4.42 -18.51
N VAL A 24 38.21 3.37 -19.35
CA VAL A 24 36.96 2.68 -19.72
C VAL A 24 36.33 2.01 -18.50
N VAL A 25 37.13 1.35 -17.65
CA VAL A 25 36.63 0.73 -16.41
C VAL A 25 36.10 1.79 -15.44
N GLY A 26 36.82 2.90 -15.25
CA GLY A 26 36.36 4.00 -14.40
C GLY A 26 35.03 4.59 -14.87
N LEU A 27 34.90 4.88 -16.18
CA LEU A 27 33.65 5.36 -16.77
C LEU A 27 32.52 4.34 -16.65
N ALA A 28 32.81 3.06 -16.91
CA ALA A 28 31.82 1.98 -16.81
C ALA A 28 31.29 1.82 -15.37
N ILE A 29 32.17 1.90 -14.37
CA ILE A 29 31.78 1.85 -12.95
C ILE A 29 30.94 3.08 -12.59
N GLY A 30 31.38 4.28 -12.97
CA GLY A 30 30.64 5.52 -12.71
C GLY A 30 29.24 5.51 -13.33
N LEU A 31 29.14 5.11 -14.60
CA LEU A 31 27.86 5.02 -15.31
C LEU A 31 26.95 3.94 -14.71
N SER A 32 27.51 2.79 -14.31
CA SER A 32 26.75 1.71 -13.66
C SER A 32 26.19 2.16 -12.31
N ALA A 33 26.99 2.87 -11.50
CA ALA A 33 26.54 3.43 -10.23
C ALA A 33 25.40 4.44 -10.43
N CYS A 34 25.54 5.34 -11.40
CA CYS A 34 24.49 6.32 -11.72
C CYS A 34 23.20 5.65 -12.21
N TRP A 35 23.32 4.60 -13.03
CA TRP A 35 22.17 3.82 -13.49
C TRP A 35 21.42 3.14 -12.34
N ILE A 36 22.15 2.54 -11.38
CA ILE A 36 21.56 1.93 -10.19
C ILE A 36 20.82 2.98 -9.35
N ILE A 37 21.45 4.14 -9.11
CA ILE A 37 20.82 5.24 -8.38
C ILE A 37 19.55 5.70 -9.09
N TYR A 38 19.61 5.91 -10.41
CA TYR A 38 18.45 6.31 -11.21
C TYR A 38 17.31 5.28 -11.10
N ARG A 39 17.62 3.98 -11.21
CA ARG A 39 16.62 2.90 -11.08
C ARG A 39 16.00 2.85 -9.69
N LEU A 40 16.81 3.01 -8.64
CA LEU A 40 16.33 3.07 -7.26
C LEU A 40 15.39 4.25 -7.06
N VAL A 41 15.81 5.45 -7.44
CA VAL A 41 15.01 6.67 -7.28
C VAL A 41 13.72 6.57 -8.09
N SER A 42 13.80 6.12 -9.34
CA SER A 42 12.62 5.92 -10.20
C SER A 42 11.64 4.90 -9.60
N TYR A 43 12.15 3.84 -8.96
CA TYR A 43 11.31 2.86 -8.27
C TYR A 43 10.58 3.47 -7.08
N GLU A 44 11.27 4.25 -6.24
CA GLU A 44 10.66 4.90 -5.07
C GLU A 44 9.61 5.96 -5.48
N PHE A 45 9.84 6.71 -6.56
CA PHE A 45 8.86 7.68 -7.09
C PHE A 45 7.71 7.03 -7.87
N ALA A 46 7.82 5.77 -8.27
CA ALA A 46 6.76 5.04 -8.96
C ALA A 46 5.65 4.52 -8.03
N PHE A 47 5.83 4.60 -6.70
CA PHE A 47 4.83 4.16 -5.72
C PHE A 47 3.47 4.84 -5.95
N ASP A 48 2.43 4.01 -6.06
CA ASP A 48 1.02 4.39 -6.21
C ASP A 48 0.71 5.31 -7.42
N GLN A 49 1.66 5.47 -8.35
CA GLN A 49 1.50 6.33 -9.51
C GLN A 49 0.50 5.76 -10.53
N HIS A 50 0.21 4.47 -10.48
CA HIS A 50 -0.57 3.79 -11.52
C HIS A 50 -2.09 3.74 -11.28
N HIS A 51 -2.57 4.31 -10.18
CA HIS A 51 -4.01 4.39 -9.93
C HIS A 51 -4.60 5.59 -10.67
N ALA A 52 -5.60 5.34 -11.51
CA ALA A 52 -6.21 6.36 -12.38
C ALA A 52 -6.73 7.58 -11.60
N ASN A 53 -7.22 7.38 -10.38
CA ASN A 53 -7.83 8.42 -9.54
C ASN A 53 -6.98 8.81 -8.34
N ARG A 54 -5.67 8.53 -8.37
CA ARG A 54 -4.74 8.74 -7.24
C ARG A 54 -4.82 10.13 -6.60
N ASP A 55 -5.05 11.17 -7.40
CA ASP A 55 -5.10 12.57 -6.94
C ASP A 55 -6.37 12.89 -6.13
N HIS A 56 -7.37 12.01 -6.19
CA HIS A 56 -8.63 12.10 -5.45
C HIS A 56 -8.76 11.02 -4.37
N ILE A 57 -7.74 10.20 -4.17
CA ILE A 57 -7.71 9.18 -3.13
C ILE A 57 -6.93 9.71 -1.93
N TYR A 58 -7.55 9.62 -0.76
CA TYR A 58 -6.98 10.08 0.49
C TYR A 58 -7.10 9.00 1.56
N ARG A 59 -6.10 8.92 2.43
CA ARG A 59 -6.16 8.20 3.70
C ARG A 59 -6.59 9.17 4.79
N VAL A 60 -7.61 8.82 5.56
CA VAL A 60 -7.95 9.52 6.79
C VAL A 60 -6.93 9.11 7.85
N VAL A 61 -6.20 10.07 8.41
CA VAL A 61 -5.21 9.79 9.46
C VAL A 61 -5.66 10.38 10.78
N THR A 62 -5.18 9.86 11.90
CA THR A 62 -5.42 10.46 13.22
C THR A 62 -4.18 11.19 13.68
N ARG A 63 -4.30 12.48 14.00
CA ARG A 63 -3.24 13.27 14.64
C ARG A 63 -3.63 13.66 16.05
N PHE A 64 -2.71 13.46 16.98
CA PHE A 64 -2.81 13.92 18.35
C PHE A 64 -1.84 15.09 18.56
N ASN A 65 -2.32 16.13 19.22
CA ASN A 65 -1.48 17.18 19.78
C ASN A 65 -1.59 17.10 21.29
N ARG A 66 -0.45 16.83 21.95
CA ARG A 66 -0.32 16.81 23.41
C ARG A 66 0.81 17.75 23.79
N ASP A 67 0.47 18.84 24.47
CA ASP A 67 1.43 19.82 24.99
C ASP A 67 2.43 20.33 23.91
N GLY A 68 1.95 20.52 22.68
CA GLY A 68 2.75 20.98 21.54
C GLY A 68 3.50 19.87 20.78
N GLN A 69 3.51 18.64 21.29
CA GLN A 69 4.02 17.48 20.57
C GLN A 69 2.95 16.87 19.68
N GLN A 70 3.22 16.84 18.38
CA GLN A 70 2.34 16.22 17.40
C GLN A 70 2.77 14.78 17.14
N SER A 71 1.80 13.87 17.15
CA SER A 71 1.98 12.49 16.68
C SER A 71 0.87 12.14 15.70
N GLY A 72 1.20 11.39 14.65
CA GLY A 72 0.25 10.93 13.64
C GLY A 72 0.19 9.40 13.62
N PHE A 73 -0.98 8.86 13.33
CA PHE A 73 -1.25 7.43 13.15
C PHE A 73 -2.11 7.24 11.90
N ALA A 74 -1.85 6.21 11.12
CA ALA A 74 -2.68 5.89 9.95
C ALA A 74 -4.07 5.36 10.32
N GLY A 75 -4.21 4.92 11.57
CA GLY A 75 -5.43 4.35 12.11
C GLY A 75 -6.54 5.38 12.33
N VAL A 76 -7.78 4.92 12.25
CA VAL A 76 -8.98 5.64 12.68
C VAL A 76 -9.82 4.76 13.61
N PRO A 77 -10.70 5.36 14.44
CA PRO A 77 -11.69 4.59 15.16
C PRO A 77 -12.63 3.88 14.19
N LEU A 78 -12.90 2.60 14.41
CA LEU A 78 -13.71 1.78 13.53
C LEU A 78 -15.15 2.26 13.28
N PRO A 79 -15.89 2.82 14.26
CA PRO A 79 -17.21 3.41 13.98
C PRO A 79 -17.15 4.60 13.01
N MET A 80 -15.98 5.21 12.79
CA MET A 80 -15.81 6.29 11.82
C MET A 80 -16.16 5.84 10.39
N VAL A 81 -15.89 4.58 10.03
CA VAL A 81 -16.15 4.07 8.67
C VAL A 81 -17.62 4.25 8.29
N ALA A 82 -18.52 3.76 9.15
CA ALA A 82 -19.97 3.83 8.92
C ALA A 82 -20.48 5.27 8.99
N ALA A 83 -19.94 6.10 9.89
CA ALA A 83 -20.33 7.49 10.01
C ALA A 83 -19.92 8.33 8.79
N VAL A 84 -18.70 8.12 8.28
CA VAL A 84 -18.22 8.80 7.07
C VAL A 84 -19.06 8.40 5.86
N GLN A 85 -19.34 7.10 5.71
CA GLN A 85 -20.15 6.59 4.61
C GLN A 85 -21.59 7.15 4.59
N SER A 86 -22.20 7.37 5.76
CA SER A 86 -23.58 7.82 5.86
C SER A 86 -23.75 9.35 5.92
N GLN A 87 -22.77 10.09 6.44
CA GLN A 87 -22.94 11.51 6.80
C GLN A 87 -22.06 12.48 6.02
N VAL A 88 -21.06 11.99 5.27
CA VAL A 88 -20.10 12.87 4.57
C VAL A 88 -20.34 12.84 3.05
N PRO A 89 -20.96 13.89 2.48
CA PRO A 89 -21.20 13.96 1.04
C PRO A 89 -19.91 14.23 0.25
N GLY A 90 -19.94 13.92 -1.05
CA GLY A 90 -18.80 14.17 -1.94
C GLY A 90 -17.73 13.08 -1.93
N ILE A 91 -18.01 11.94 -1.28
CA ILE A 91 -17.17 10.75 -1.30
C ILE A 91 -17.81 9.73 -2.24
N GLU A 92 -17.06 9.29 -3.25
CA GLU A 92 -17.47 8.25 -4.20
C GLU A 92 -17.35 6.85 -3.58
N ARG A 93 -16.27 6.60 -2.84
CA ARG A 93 -16.05 5.32 -2.13
C ARG A 93 -15.44 5.54 -0.75
N VAL A 94 -15.94 4.79 0.22
CA VAL A 94 -15.38 4.69 1.58
C VAL A 94 -14.85 3.28 1.75
N VAL A 95 -13.54 3.14 1.89
CA VAL A 95 -12.85 1.85 1.88
C VAL A 95 -12.12 1.65 3.21
N PRO A 96 -12.69 0.85 4.13
CA PRO A 96 -11.96 0.42 5.31
C PRO A 96 -10.91 -0.60 4.92
N LEU A 97 -9.73 -0.51 5.52
CA LEU A 97 -8.63 -1.44 5.35
C LEU A 97 -8.10 -1.81 6.72
N ARG A 98 -8.32 -3.06 7.14
CA ARG A 98 -7.78 -3.58 8.40
C ARG A 98 -6.69 -4.60 8.13
N GLU A 99 -5.46 -4.30 8.53
CA GLU A 99 -4.38 -5.28 8.49
C GLU A 99 -4.64 -6.40 9.50
N GLN A 100 -4.49 -7.65 9.03
CA GLN A 100 -4.67 -8.85 9.84
C GLN A 100 -3.32 -9.50 10.07
N TRP A 101 -2.94 -9.67 11.34
CA TRP A 101 -1.81 -10.51 11.68
C TRP A 101 -2.29 -11.94 11.87
N THR A 102 -1.86 -12.85 11.01
CA THR A 102 -2.15 -14.28 11.14
C THR A 102 -0.87 -15.11 11.10
N ASN A 103 -0.74 -16.02 12.06
CA ASN A 103 0.44 -16.90 12.15
C ASN A 103 0.39 -18.04 11.13
N TYR A 104 -0.82 -18.46 10.75
CA TYR A 104 -1.03 -19.53 9.81
C TYR A 104 -2.43 -19.50 9.19
N VAL A 105 -2.57 -20.26 8.11
CA VAL A 105 -3.85 -20.62 7.49
C VAL A 105 -3.86 -22.14 7.26
N ASP A 106 -4.99 -22.77 7.57
CA ASP A 106 -5.22 -24.18 7.31
C ASP A 106 -5.98 -24.33 5.99
N VAL A 107 -5.42 -25.14 5.09
CA VAL A 107 -6.00 -25.44 3.78
C VAL A 107 -6.46 -26.90 3.77
N PRO A 108 -7.76 -27.18 3.60
CA PRO A 108 -8.25 -28.54 3.46
C PRO A 108 -7.62 -29.23 2.25
N GLN A 109 -7.12 -30.45 2.44
CA GLN A 109 -6.59 -31.30 1.37
C GLN A 109 -7.54 -32.45 1.04
N PRO A 110 -7.50 -32.98 -0.19
CA PRO A 110 -8.24 -34.19 -0.56
C PRO A 110 -7.92 -35.41 0.33
N THR A 111 -6.74 -35.43 0.94
CA THR A 111 -6.27 -36.49 1.86
C THR A 111 -6.97 -36.47 3.23
N GLY A 112 -7.87 -35.51 3.48
CA GLY A 112 -8.68 -35.40 4.70
C GLY A 112 -8.00 -34.66 5.86
N LYS A 113 -6.67 -34.58 5.91
CA LYS A 113 -5.95 -33.75 6.89
C LYS A 113 -5.65 -32.37 6.30
N PRO A 114 -6.04 -31.27 6.95
CA PRO A 114 -5.67 -29.94 6.50
C PRO A 114 -4.15 -29.74 6.58
N VAL A 115 -3.61 -28.97 5.63
CA VAL A 115 -2.20 -28.55 5.65
C VAL A 115 -2.13 -27.14 6.20
N ARG A 116 -1.27 -26.94 7.20
CA ARG A 116 -1.03 -25.66 7.84
C ARG A 116 0.10 -24.91 7.14
N PHE A 117 -0.21 -23.75 6.58
CA PHE A 117 0.77 -22.83 6.02
C PHE A 117 1.08 -21.72 7.02
N ARG A 118 2.36 -21.53 7.33
CA ARG A 118 2.85 -20.45 8.21
C ARG A 118 3.37 -19.27 7.38
N GLU A 119 3.75 -18.18 8.04
CA GLU A 119 4.29 -16.98 7.37
C GLU A 119 3.29 -16.45 6.33
N VAL A 120 2.11 -16.13 6.84
CA VAL A 120 1.00 -15.60 6.06
C VAL A 120 0.96 -14.09 6.29
N ASP A 121 1.77 -13.39 5.52
CA ASP A 121 1.86 -11.93 5.54
C ASP A 121 0.80 -11.28 4.63
N HIS A 122 0.63 -9.97 4.79
CA HIS A 122 -0.22 -9.14 3.92
C HIS A 122 -1.69 -9.59 3.81
N VAL A 123 -2.25 -10.08 4.91
CA VAL A 123 -3.68 -10.35 5.03
C VAL A 123 -4.39 -9.07 5.42
N VAL A 124 -5.45 -8.74 4.70
CA VAL A 124 -6.20 -7.51 4.86
C VAL A 124 -7.68 -7.84 4.92
N ALA A 125 -8.41 -7.28 5.88
CA ALA A 125 -9.86 -7.30 5.89
C ALA A 125 -10.39 -5.98 5.34
N THR A 126 -11.25 -6.04 4.33
CA THR A 126 -11.73 -4.85 3.62
C THR A 126 -13.11 -5.06 3.01
N SER A 127 -13.69 -4.02 2.42
CA SER A 127 -14.95 -4.08 1.70
C SER A 127 -14.73 -4.38 0.21
N ASN A 128 -15.80 -4.71 -0.51
CA ASN A 128 -15.72 -4.94 -1.96
C ASN A 128 -15.27 -3.69 -2.75
N ASP A 129 -15.56 -2.49 -2.22
CA ASP A 129 -15.16 -1.21 -2.83
C ASP A 129 -13.65 -1.02 -2.93
N TYR A 130 -12.86 -1.80 -2.19
CA TYR A 130 -11.41 -1.83 -2.28
C TYR A 130 -10.91 -2.05 -3.71
N PHE A 131 -11.53 -2.97 -4.44
CA PHE A 131 -11.15 -3.27 -5.83
C PHE A 131 -11.62 -2.21 -6.83
N GLY A 132 -12.54 -1.33 -6.41
CA GLY A 132 -12.89 -0.12 -7.15
C GLY A 132 -11.90 1.03 -6.90
N LEU A 133 -11.37 1.12 -5.67
CA LEU A 133 -10.33 2.08 -5.30
C LEU A 133 -8.98 1.74 -5.95
N ILE A 134 -8.57 0.48 -5.82
CA ILE A 134 -7.29 -0.04 -6.27
C ILE A 134 -7.53 -1.09 -7.35
N HIS A 135 -7.07 -0.78 -8.56
CA HIS A 135 -7.27 -1.66 -9.70
C HIS A 135 -6.34 -2.88 -9.66
N TYR A 136 -6.94 -4.05 -9.46
CA TYR A 136 -6.29 -5.35 -9.61
C TYR A 136 -6.73 -6.03 -10.91
N LYS A 137 -5.82 -6.79 -11.53
CA LYS A 137 -6.17 -7.68 -12.64
C LYS A 137 -6.83 -8.95 -12.09
N TRP A 138 -8.10 -9.15 -12.38
CA TRP A 138 -8.83 -10.35 -11.98
C TRP A 138 -8.49 -11.55 -12.87
N LEU A 139 -8.25 -12.70 -12.25
CA LEU A 139 -7.98 -13.97 -12.91
C LEU A 139 -9.19 -14.92 -12.82
N ALA A 140 -9.97 -14.82 -11.74
CA ALA A 140 -11.19 -15.59 -11.52
C ALA A 140 -12.10 -14.90 -10.49
N GLY A 141 -13.42 -15.12 -10.56
CA GLY A 141 -14.41 -14.53 -9.65
C GLY A 141 -15.08 -13.28 -10.21
N ASP A 142 -16.04 -12.73 -9.44
CA ASP A 142 -16.77 -11.50 -9.78
C ASP A 142 -16.31 -10.35 -8.88
N VAL A 143 -15.70 -9.33 -9.48
CA VAL A 143 -15.19 -8.12 -8.81
C VAL A 143 -16.25 -7.39 -8.00
N ASN A 144 -17.53 -7.45 -8.39
CA ASN A 144 -18.60 -6.70 -7.74
C ASN A 144 -19.18 -7.40 -6.51
N GLN A 145 -18.89 -8.70 -6.33
CA GLN A 145 -19.51 -9.52 -5.27
C GLN A 145 -18.50 -10.28 -4.41
N ALA A 146 -17.22 -10.30 -4.78
CA ALA A 146 -16.23 -11.17 -4.15
C ALA A 146 -16.11 -10.97 -2.63
N LEU A 147 -16.24 -9.74 -2.12
CA LEU A 147 -16.21 -9.46 -0.67
C LEU A 147 -17.54 -8.92 -0.12
N ALA A 148 -18.63 -9.00 -0.89
CA ALA A 148 -19.93 -8.45 -0.52
C ALA A 148 -20.64 -9.21 0.61
N ARG A 149 -20.20 -10.44 0.92
CA ARG A 149 -20.77 -11.30 1.96
C ARG A 149 -19.70 -11.71 2.97
N PRO A 150 -20.08 -11.99 4.23
CA PRO A 150 -19.16 -12.55 5.21
C PRO A 150 -18.67 -13.94 4.77
N GLY A 151 -17.54 -14.35 5.33
CA GLY A 151 -16.93 -15.64 5.05
C GLY A 151 -16.36 -15.76 3.63
N GLN A 152 -16.07 -14.65 2.95
CA GLN A 152 -15.41 -14.64 1.66
C GLN A 152 -13.95 -14.16 1.76
N VAL A 153 -13.10 -14.69 0.88
CA VAL A 153 -11.72 -14.27 0.68
C VAL A 153 -11.38 -14.15 -0.80
N VAL A 154 -10.61 -13.13 -1.17
CA VAL A 154 -9.95 -13.01 -2.47
C VAL A 154 -8.47 -13.27 -2.28
N LEU A 155 -7.88 -14.10 -3.14
CA LEU A 155 -6.47 -14.47 -3.05
C LEU A 155 -5.66 -13.87 -4.20
N ALA A 156 -4.43 -13.49 -3.93
CA ALA A 156 -3.46 -13.24 -4.99
C ALA A 156 -3.02 -14.56 -5.65
N GLN A 157 -2.56 -14.49 -6.91
CA GLN A 157 -2.14 -15.67 -7.67
C GLN A 157 -1.04 -16.46 -6.94
N SER A 158 -0.05 -15.79 -6.37
CA SER A 158 1.00 -16.43 -5.56
C SER A 158 0.46 -17.25 -4.38
N ARG A 159 -0.68 -16.85 -3.78
CA ARG A 159 -1.34 -17.61 -2.72
C ARG A 159 -2.05 -18.85 -3.25
N VAL A 160 -2.64 -18.76 -4.44
CA VAL A 160 -3.20 -19.92 -5.13
C VAL A 160 -2.12 -20.96 -5.41
N GLU A 161 -0.97 -20.53 -5.95
CA GLU A 161 0.16 -21.43 -6.25
C GLU A 161 0.71 -22.10 -4.99
N ARG A 162 0.75 -21.38 -3.87
CA ARG A 162 1.21 -21.90 -2.57
C ARG A 162 0.22 -22.86 -1.92
N TYR A 163 -1.07 -22.50 -1.86
CA TYR A 163 -2.09 -23.24 -1.11
C TYR A 163 -2.71 -24.39 -1.89
N PHE A 164 -2.81 -24.23 -3.21
CA PHE A 164 -3.48 -25.16 -4.11
C PHE A 164 -2.56 -25.51 -5.30
N PRO A 165 -1.38 -26.12 -5.05
CA PRO A 165 -0.43 -26.41 -6.11
C PRO A 165 -1.06 -27.26 -7.21
N GLY A 166 -0.85 -26.85 -8.47
CA GLY A 166 -1.40 -27.52 -9.65
C GLY A 166 -2.84 -27.15 -10.01
N LEU A 167 -3.53 -26.31 -9.21
CA LEU A 167 -4.85 -25.81 -9.55
C LEU A 167 -4.80 -24.43 -10.20
N THR A 168 -5.66 -24.23 -11.21
CA THR A 168 -5.84 -22.93 -11.85
C THR A 168 -6.66 -21.98 -10.97
N PRO A 169 -6.53 -20.65 -11.13
CA PRO A 169 -7.34 -19.66 -10.39
C PRO A 169 -8.85 -19.94 -10.37
N ARG A 170 -9.41 -20.42 -11.50
CA ARG A 170 -10.84 -20.76 -11.60
C ARG A 170 -11.23 -21.99 -10.78
N GLN A 171 -10.35 -22.99 -10.70
CA GLN A 171 -10.60 -24.22 -9.94
C GLN A 171 -10.51 -24.02 -8.42
N VAL A 172 -9.90 -22.92 -7.97
CA VAL A 172 -9.80 -22.59 -6.54
C VAL A 172 -11.05 -21.90 -6.01
N LEU A 173 -11.87 -21.28 -6.87
CA LEU A 173 -13.13 -20.69 -6.46
C LEU A 173 -14.00 -21.70 -5.70
N GLY A 174 -14.60 -21.25 -4.60
CA GLY A 174 -15.45 -22.07 -3.76
C GLY A 174 -14.71 -22.96 -2.75
N LYS A 175 -13.39 -23.12 -2.85
CA LYS A 175 -12.60 -23.82 -1.82
C LYS A 175 -12.55 -23.01 -0.54
N THR A 176 -12.27 -23.68 0.57
CA THR A 176 -12.25 -23.06 1.89
C THR A 176 -10.84 -22.94 2.44
N LEU A 177 -10.66 -21.96 3.32
CA LEU A 177 -9.47 -21.69 4.11
C LEU A 177 -9.92 -21.45 5.56
N THR A 178 -9.14 -21.88 6.53
CA THR A 178 -9.44 -21.62 7.95
C THR A 178 -8.34 -20.77 8.56
N TYR A 179 -8.71 -19.58 9.01
CA TYR A 179 -7.87 -18.63 9.73
C TYR A 179 -8.15 -18.73 11.24
N PHE A 180 -7.18 -18.39 12.08
CA PHE A 180 -7.36 -18.28 13.54
C PHE A 180 -8.03 -19.51 14.19
N ASP A 181 -7.73 -20.71 13.65
CA ASP A 181 -8.33 -22.02 13.98
C ASP A 181 -9.85 -22.16 13.77
N THR A 182 -10.61 -21.07 13.69
CA THR A 182 -12.08 -21.07 13.79
C THR A 182 -12.76 -20.37 12.62
N LEU A 183 -12.06 -19.43 11.97
CA LEU A 183 -12.63 -18.60 10.93
C LEU A 183 -12.50 -19.27 9.56
N THR A 184 -13.50 -20.07 9.20
CA THR A 184 -13.55 -20.69 7.87
C THR A 184 -14.17 -19.74 6.86
N VAL A 185 -13.42 -19.46 5.80
CA VAL A 185 -13.83 -18.59 4.70
C VAL A 185 -13.72 -19.32 3.37
N ARG A 186 -14.40 -18.81 2.35
CA ARG A 186 -14.48 -19.39 1.01
C ARG A 186 -13.82 -18.47 -0.01
N VAL A 187 -13.02 -19.04 -0.92
CA VAL A 187 -12.39 -18.30 -2.00
C VAL A 187 -13.46 -17.84 -2.98
N ALA A 188 -13.65 -16.53 -3.07
CA ALA A 188 -14.65 -15.88 -3.93
C ALA A 188 -14.03 -15.29 -5.20
N GLY A 189 -12.71 -15.09 -5.18
CA GLY A 189 -11.99 -14.48 -6.29
C GLY A 189 -10.49 -14.73 -6.23
N VAL A 190 -9.85 -14.55 -7.37
CA VAL A 190 -8.40 -14.57 -7.51
C VAL A 190 -7.95 -13.39 -8.35
N VAL A 191 -6.98 -12.63 -7.83
CA VAL A 191 -6.35 -11.50 -8.52
C VAL A 191 -4.89 -11.81 -8.83
N ALA A 192 -4.35 -11.19 -9.87
CA ALA A 192 -2.92 -11.25 -10.14
C ALA A 192 -2.14 -10.50 -9.05
N ASP A 193 -0.92 -10.96 -8.77
CA ASP A 193 -0.02 -10.25 -7.88
C ASP A 193 0.30 -8.84 -8.43
N PRO A 194 0.42 -7.83 -7.55
CA PRO A 194 0.81 -6.49 -7.98
C PRO A 194 2.18 -6.53 -8.65
N ASN A 195 2.27 -5.96 -9.85
CA ASN A 195 3.50 -5.90 -10.66
C ASN A 195 4.17 -4.53 -10.63
N GLN A 196 3.63 -3.59 -9.85
CA GLN A 196 4.13 -2.24 -9.69
C GLN A 196 4.25 -1.90 -8.20
N PRO A 197 5.14 -0.98 -7.83
CA PRO A 197 5.31 -0.56 -6.44
C PRO A 197 4.04 0.15 -5.96
N SER A 198 3.51 -0.28 -4.82
CA SER A 198 2.31 0.29 -4.24
C SER A 198 2.34 0.17 -2.72
N SER A 199 1.75 1.16 -2.04
CA SER A 199 1.49 1.09 -0.60
C SER A 199 0.47 -0.01 -0.26
N PHE A 200 -0.25 -0.54 -1.25
CA PHE A 200 -1.23 -1.60 -1.10
C PHE A 200 -0.61 -2.99 -1.37
N GLY A 201 0.02 -3.55 -0.34
CA GLY A 201 0.73 -4.84 -0.43
C GLY A 201 -0.13 -6.10 -0.29
N GLY A 202 -1.45 -5.98 -0.18
CA GLY A 202 -2.35 -7.09 0.16
C GLY A 202 -2.21 -8.32 -0.75
N ARG A 203 -2.19 -9.50 -0.14
CA ARG A 203 -2.15 -10.80 -0.84
C ARG A 203 -3.38 -11.67 -0.57
N GLU A 204 -4.07 -11.38 0.53
CA GLU A 204 -5.31 -12.06 0.92
C GLU A 204 -6.28 -11.00 1.43
N PHE A 205 -7.46 -10.96 0.84
CA PHE A 205 -8.46 -9.96 1.15
C PHE A 205 -9.68 -10.65 1.75
N LEU A 206 -9.83 -10.57 3.06
CA LEU A 206 -10.99 -11.08 3.79
C LEU A 206 -12.12 -10.05 3.71
N SER A 207 -13.37 -10.52 3.60
CA SER A 207 -14.50 -9.60 3.75
C SER A 207 -14.52 -9.07 5.18
N LEU A 208 -14.50 -7.75 5.34
CA LEU A 208 -14.49 -7.10 6.66
C LEU A 208 -15.69 -7.53 7.51
N SER A 209 -16.85 -7.77 6.87
CA SER A 209 -18.07 -8.27 7.50
C SER A 209 -17.95 -9.67 8.13
N THR A 210 -16.86 -10.38 7.84
CA THR A 210 -16.53 -11.68 8.45
C THR A 210 -16.00 -11.53 9.88
N LEU A 211 -15.42 -10.37 10.21
CA LEU A 211 -14.83 -10.14 11.52
C LEU A 211 -15.92 -9.76 12.55
N PRO A 212 -15.79 -10.17 13.82
CA PRO A 212 -16.81 -9.92 14.84
C PRO A 212 -17.15 -8.44 15.03
N ASP A 213 -18.43 -8.13 15.25
CA ASP A 213 -18.98 -6.79 15.43
C ASP A 213 -18.31 -5.99 16.56
N HIS A 214 -17.76 -6.66 17.58
CA HIS A 214 -17.02 -6.00 18.68
C HIS A 214 -15.82 -5.19 18.19
N ALA A 215 -15.25 -5.54 17.03
CA ALA A 215 -14.24 -4.70 16.42
C ALA A 215 -14.85 -3.35 15.98
N MET A 216 -16.06 -3.33 15.43
CA MET A 216 -16.72 -2.10 14.96
C MET A 216 -17.55 -1.37 16.04
N ALA A 217 -17.55 -1.88 17.28
CA ALA A 217 -18.43 -1.41 18.33
C ALA A 217 -17.93 -0.09 18.94
N GLY A 218 -18.50 1.02 18.47
CA GLY A 218 -18.86 2.23 19.24
C GLY A 218 -17.78 3.04 19.97
N ASP A 219 -16.57 2.52 20.15
CA ASP A 219 -15.47 3.20 20.82
C ASP A 219 -14.77 4.13 19.82
N TRP A 220 -15.10 5.40 19.89
CA TRP A 220 -14.48 6.44 19.09
C TRP A 220 -13.13 6.87 19.62
N ASP A 221 -12.71 6.44 20.81
CA ASP A 221 -11.42 6.80 21.42
C ASP A 221 -10.33 5.77 21.15
N ASN A 222 -10.69 4.54 20.80
CA ASN A 222 -9.76 3.51 20.36
C ASN A 222 -9.28 3.75 18.92
N VAL A 223 -7.96 3.91 18.75
CA VAL A 223 -7.30 4.11 17.47
C VAL A 223 -6.16 3.11 17.35
N ASN A 224 -6.16 2.33 16.28
CA ASN A 224 -5.12 1.35 15.99
C ASN A 224 -4.61 1.57 14.56
N SER A 225 -3.29 1.64 14.37
CA SER A 225 -2.67 1.83 13.05
C SER A 225 -3.03 0.76 12.02
N ALA A 226 -3.49 -0.42 12.46
CA ALA A 226 -3.99 -1.47 11.57
C ALA A 226 -5.34 -1.11 10.94
N ASP A 227 -6.14 -0.23 11.57
CA ASP A 227 -7.49 0.16 11.16
C ASP A 227 -7.49 1.42 10.30
N GLN A 228 -7.15 1.28 9.02
CA GLN A 228 -7.04 2.41 8.10
C GLN A 228 -8.38 2.67 7.38
N LEU A 229 -8.58 3.93 6.98
CA LEU A 229 -9.74 4.36 6.21
C LEU A 229 -9.30 5.17 5.02
N PHE A 230 -9.67 4.71 3.83
CA PHE A 230 -9.45 5.41 2.58
C PHE A 230 -10.77 5.97 2.04
N VAL A 231 -10.69 7.16 1.45
CA VAL A 231 -11.81 7.82 0.80
C VAL A 231 -11.39 8.24 -0.60
N TRP A 232 -12.25 7.96 -1.57
CA TRP A 232 -12.12 8.49 -2.92
C TRP A 232 -13.14 9.62 -3.07
N LEU A 233 -12.65 10.85 -3.20
CA LEU A 233 -13.48 12.04 -3.35
C LEU A 233 -13.94 12.24 -4.79
N THR A 234 -15.11 12.83 -4.99
CA THR A 234 -15.51 13.26 -6.34
C THR A 234 -14.64 14.44 -6.80
N ALA A 235 -14.48 14.62 -8.12
CA ALA A 235 -13.58 15.62 -8.69
C ALA A 235 -13.84 17.07 -8.24
N LYS A 236 -15.06 17.39 -7.78
CA LYS A 236 -15.45 18.74 -7.32
C LYS A 236 -15.38 18.93 -5.81
N THR A 237 -15.06 17.87 -5.06
CA THR A 237 -15.10 17.89 -3.60
C THR A 237 -13.80 18.43 -3.02
N ASP A 238 -13.90 19.44 -2.16
CA ASP A 238 -12.76 19.96 -1.42
C ASP A 238 -12.40 19.04 -0.24
N ALA A 239 -11.21 18.47 -0.29
CA ALA A 239 -10.65 17.62 0.76
C ALA A 239 -10.65 18.28 2.15
N LYS A 240 -10.48 19.61 2.23
CA LYS A 240 -10.52 20.34 3.51
C LYS A 240 -11.93 20.34 4.12
N GLN A 241 -12.97 20.45 3.29
CA GLN A 241 -14.36 20.40 3.75
C GLN A 241 -14.74 19.00 4.23
N VAL A 242 -14.28 17.95 3.53
CA VAL A 242 -14.45 16.56 3.95
C VAL A 242 -13.76 16.33 5.29
N ALA A 243 -12.49 16.72 5.42
CA ALA A 243 -11.76 16.62 6.68
C ALA A 243 -12.51 17.34 7.82
N LYS A 244 -13.00 18.56 7.58
CA LYS A 244 -13.79 19.30 8.58
C LYS A 244 -15.02 18.50 9.04
N ARG A 245 -15.80 17.94 8.10
CA ARG A 245 -16.99 17.14 8.44
C ARG A 245 -16.64 15.89 9.25
N ILE A 246 -15.56 15.18 8.87
CA ILE A 246 -15.07 14.01 9.62
C ILE A 246 -14.74 14.40 11.07
N ASN A 247 -14.07 15.55 11.25
CA ASN A 247 -13.76 16.06 12.58
C ASN A 247 -15.00 16.49 13.37
N ASP A 248 -15.96 17.15 12.72
CA ASP A 248 -17.23 17.55 13.34
C ASP A 248 -18.00 16.31 13.85
N ILE A 249 -18.05 15.23 13.05
CA ILE A 249 -18.65 13.94 13.46
C ILE A 249 -17.88 13.34 14.63
N ALA A 250 -16.55 13.25 14.54
CA ALA A 250 -15.72 12.69 15.61
C ALA A 250 -15.92 13.44 16.95
N ALA A 251 -16.11 14.77 16.91
CA ALA A 251 -16.35 15.60 18.10
C ALA A 251 -17.70 15.37 18.78
N LEU A 252 -18.68 14.77 18.09
CA LEU A 252 -19.97 14.38 18.65
C LEU A 252 -19.90 13.06 19.43
N HIS A 253 -18.94 12.20 19.09
CA HIS A 253 -18.89 10.83 19.59
C HIS A 253 -17.68 10.52 20.48
N SER A 254 -16.64 11.35 20.46
CA SER A 254 -15.41 11.16 21.25
C SER A 254 -15.25 12.26 22.28
N GLU A 255 -15.05 11.87 23.54
CA GLU A 255 -14.64 12.82 24.59
C GLU A 255 -13.21 13.32 24.37
N SER A 256 -12.31 12.53 23.76
CA SER A 256 -10.91 12.91 23.53
C SER A 256 -10.72 13.95 22.40
N VAL A 257 -11.72 14.12 21.54
CA VAL A 257 -11.78 15.23 20.58
C VAL A 257 -12.17 16.55 21.28
N ARG A 258 -12.85 16.48 22.44
CA ARG A 258 -13.17 17.65 23.27
C ARG A 258 -12.04 17.90 24.27
N PRO A 259 -11.28 18.99 24.17
CA PRO A 259 -10.18 19.24 25.08
C PRO A 259 -10.72 19.50 26.49
N LYS A 260 -10.57 18.55 27.41
CA LYS A 260 -10.54 18.87 28.84
C LYS A 260 -9.18 19.55 29.09
N ASN A 261 -9.20 20.86 29.30
CA ASN A 261 -8.07 21.70 29.71
C ASN A 261 -6.96 21.96 28.67
N GLY A 262 -7.19 21.75 27.36
CA GLY A 262 -6.22 22.10 26.32
C GLY A 262 -5.00 21.16 26.19
N ILE A 263 -5.03 20.01 26.87
CA ILE A 263 -3.88 19.08 26.98
C ILE A 263 -3.90 17.98 25.89
N ARG A 264 -5.04 17.73 25.25
CA ARG A 264 -5.18 16.74 24.16
C ARG A 264 -6.15 17.23 23.10
N GLU A 265 -5.66 17.42 21.88
CA GLU A 265 -6.48 17.66 20.69
C GLU A 265 -6.28 16.50 19.71
N ARG A 266 -7.38 15.94 19.21
CA ARG A 266 -7.35 14.91 18.17
C ARG A 266 -8.02 15.43 16.91
N LYS A 267 -7.33 15.29 15.77
CA LYS A 267 -7.82 15.69 14.44
C LYS A 267 -7.66 14.57 13.43
N HIS A 268 -8.51 14.60 12.42
CA HIS A 268 -8.54 13.64 11.32
C HIS A 268 -8.30 14.32 9.96
N PRO A 269 -7.06 14.72 9.62
CA PRO A 269 -6.77 15.26 8.30
C PRO A 269 -6.76 14.17 7.22
N LEU A 270 -6.87 14.60 5.95
CA LEU A 270 -6.76 13.74 4.79
C LEU A 270 -5.33 13.77 4.25
N GLN A 271 -4.66 12.62 4.24
CA GLN A 271 -3.36 12.42 3.61
C GLN A 271 -3.55 11.97 2.16
N PRO A 272 -3.05 12.71 1.15
CA PRO A 272 -3.11 12.28 -0.25
C PRO A 272 -2.37 10.94 -0.46
N LEU A 273 -2.85 10.11 -1.38
CA LEU A 273 -2.23 8.81 -1.69
C LEU A 273 -0.73 8.95 -2.05
N ASN A 274 -0.39 9.94 -2.87
CA ASN A 274 0.99 10.19 -3.31
C ASN A 274 1.96 10.55 -2.18
N ASP A 275 1.45 10.89 -0.98
CA ASP A 275 2.26 11.25 0.18
C ASP A 275 2.40 10.10 1.19
N ILE A 276 1.73 8.95 1.00
CA ILE A 276 1.80 7.82 1.94
C ILE A 276 3.23 7.25 2.00
N HIS A 277 3.82 6.97 0.84
CA HIS A 277 5.17 6.39 0.73
C HIS A 277 6.29 7.30 1.27
N PHE A 278 6.07 8.61 1.27
CA PHE A 278 7.07 9.61 1.66
C PHE A 278 6.79 10.30 3.00
N GLY A 279 5.61 10.12 3.57
CA GLY A 279 5.17 10.79 4.80
C GLY A 279 5.81 10.17 6.04
N ALA A 280 6.79 10.84 6.62
CA ALA A 280 7.53 10.32 7.79
C ALA A 280 6.80 10.52 9.13
N ASP A 281 5.78 11.35 9.18
CA ASP A 281 5.14 11.88 10.40
C ASP A 281 3.89 11.11 10.87
N ILE A 282 3.40 10.18 10.05
CA ILE A 282 2.30 9.28 10.39
C ILE A 282 2.90 7.95 10.88
N ALA A 283 2.32 7.22 11.82
CA ALA A 283 2.82 5.90 12.23
C ALA A 283 1.97 4.78 11.60
N ASP A 284 2.60 3.89 10.84
CA ASP A 284 2.01 2.70 10.23
C ASP A 284 3.07 1.61 9.96
N SER A 285 2.66 0.50 9.38
CA SER A 285 3.49 -0.66 8.99
C SER A 285 4.10 -0.53 7.58
N SER A 286 3.85 0.59 6.88
CA SER A 286 4.27 0.74 5.49
C SER A 286 5.76 1.03 5.36
N ARG A 287 6.38 0.53 4.29
CA ARG A 287 7.75 0.92 3.91
C ARG A 287 7.72 2.37 3.44
N ARG A 288 8.74 3.15 3.82
CA ARG A 288 8.86 4.55 3.43
C ARG A 288 10.19 4.90 2.80
N ALA A 289 10.17 5.94 1.98
CA ALA A 289 11.36 6.59 1.45
C ALA A 289 11.41 8.06 1.87
N SER A 290 12.62 8.58 2.07
CA SER A 290 12.81 10.01 2.33
C SER A 290 13.10 10.74 1.02
N LYS A 291 12.22 11.68 0.64
CA LYS A 291 12.46 12.55 -0.53
C LYS A 291 13.82 13.25 -0.44
N GLY A 292 14.22 13.72 0.74
CA GLY A 292 15.52 14.37 0.95
C GLY A 292 16.71 13.45 0.65
N ILE A 293 16.64 12.18 1.08
CA ILE A 293 17.68 11.19 0.75
C ILE A 293 17.72 10.92 -0.76
N LEU A 294 16.55 10.77 -1.40
CA LEU A 294 16.48 10.53 -2.84
C LEU A 294 17.02 11.70 -3.66
N TYR A 295 16.72 12.95 -3.27
CA TYR A 295 17.31 14.13 -3.90
C TYR A 295 18.82 14.19 -3.70
N GLY A 296 19.32 13.85 -2.51
CA GLY A 296 20.77 13.75 -2.26
C GLY A 296 21.45 12.70 -3.13
N LEU A 297 20.84 11.52 -3.31
CA LEU A 297 21.35 10.47 -4.19
C LEU A 297 21.37 10.91 -5.65
N MET A 298 20.33 11.61 -6.13
CA MET A 298 20.32 12.18 -7.49
C MET A 298 21.43 13.21 -7.69
N GLY A 299 21.63 14.12 -6.73
CA GLY A 299 22.73 15.09 -6.78
C GLY A 299 24.11 14.42 -6.80
N LEU A 300 24.28 13.33 -6.07
CA LEU A 300 25.51 12.54 -6.10
C LEU A 300 25.72 11.83 -7.45
N ALA A 301 24.67 11.28 -8.05
CA ALA A 301 24.75 10.70 -9.39
C ALA A 301 25.10 11.75 -10.45
N GLU A 302 24.49 12.94 -10.39
CA GLU A 302 24.81 14.06 -11.28
C GLU A 302 26.27 14.51 -11.12
N PHE A 303 26.76 14.61 -9.88
CA PHE A 303 28.16 14.93 -9.62
C PHE A 303 29.13 13.88 -10.18
N ILE A 304 28.82 12.58 -10.05
CA ILE A 304 29.63 11.50 -10.63
C ILE A 304 29.65 11.60 -12.17
N LEU A 305 28.51 11.89 -12.80
CA LEU A 305 28.43 12.07 -14.26
C LEU A 305 29.26 13.27 -14.72
N LEU A 306 29.23 14.39 -13.98
CA LEU A 306 30.03 15.58 -14.28
C LEU A 306 31.53 15.35 -14.12
N LEU A 307 31.95 14.49 -13.17
CA LEU A 307 33.37 14.13 -13.02
C LEU A 307 33.84 13.11 -14.06
N ALA A 308 32.93 12.32 -14.61
CA ALA A 308 33.24 11.26 -15.58
C ALA A 308 33.23 11.75 -17.05
N GLY A 309 32.61 12.90 -17.32
CA GLY A 309 32.59 13.55 -18.65
C GLY A 309 33.69 14.58 -18.82
#